data_AF-J8BM30-F1
#
_entry.id   AF-J8BM30-F1
#
_cell.length_a   1.000
_cell.length_b   1.000
_cell.length_c   1.000
_cell.angle_alpha   90.00
_cell.angle_beta   90.00
_cell.angle_gamma   90.00
#
_symmetry.space_group_name_H-M   'P 1'
#
loop_
_entity.id
_entity.type
_entity.pdbx_description
1 polymer ?
#
loop_
_entity_poly.entity_id
_entity_poly.type
_entity_poly.pdbx_seq_one_letter_code
_entity_poly.pdbx_strand_id
1 'polypeptide(L)' 'MYKHTLCFIKRNEELLMLNREYDPVKGLWNGVGGKIEKGETPLENAIPVDIRELQNK' A
#
# COMPACT_ATOMS: atom_id res chain seq x y z
N MET A 1 9.20 -12.64 11.19
CA MET A 1 9.26 -11.21 10.81
C MET A 1 8.44 -11.05 9.54
N TYR A 2 7.37 -10.24 9.57
CA TYR A 2 6.54 -10.02 8.38
C TYR A 2 7.26 -9.06 7.43
N LYS A 3 7.27 -9.38 6.14
CA LYS A 3 7.83 -8.52 5.09
C LYS A 3 6.69 -7.81 4.38
N HIS A 4 6.72 -6.48 4.41
CA HIS A 4 5.73 -5.61 3.80
C HIS A 4 6.44 -4.51 3.01
N THR A 5 5.75 -3.97 2.03
CA THR A 5 6.14 -2.73 1.37
C THR A 5 5.34 -1.56 1.94
N LEU A 6 5.91 -0.37 1.84
CA LEU A 6 5.23 0.89 2.07
C LEU A 6 5.74 1.89 1.03
N CYS A 7 4.82 2.41 0.23
CA CYS A 7 5.08 3.24 -0.92
C CYS A 7 4.36 4.58 -0.77
N PHE A 8 5.04 5.64 -1.19
CA PHE A 8 4.51 7.00 -1.19
C PHE A 8 4.39 7.47 -2.64
N ILE A 9 3.16 7.60 -3.13
CA ILE A 9 2.90 8.08 -4.48
C ILE A 9 2.63 9.59 -4.39
N LYS A 10 3.60 10.38 -4.82
CA LYS A 10 3.55 11.85 -4.80
C LYS A 10 3.25 12.40 -6.19
N ARG A 11 2.33 13.36 -6.28
CA ARG A 11 2.04 14.15 -7.49
C ARG A 11 2.03 15.62 -7.11
N ASN A 12 3.03 16.38 -7.57
CA ASN A 12 3.23 17.78 -7.15
C ASN A 12 3.27 17.87 -5.60
N GLU A 13 2.39 18.66 -4.99
CA GLU A 13 2.27 18.81 -3.54
C GLU A 13 1.27 17.82 -2.90
N GLU A 14 0.73 16.88 -3.67
CA GLU A 14 -0.24 15.89 -3.21
C GLU A 14 0.45 14.54 -2.94
N LEU A 15 0.01 13.87 -1.87
CA LEU A 15 0.43 12.52 -1.52
C LEU A 15 -0.79 11.60 -1.49
N LEU A 16 -0.75 10.50 -2.24
CA LEU A 16 -1.79 9.49 -2.18
C LEU A 16 -1.60 8.64 -0.92
N MET A 17 -2.66 8.56 -0.13
CA MET A 17 -2.71 7.83 1.13
C MET A 17 -3.99 6.99 1.19
N LEU A 18 -3.90 5.86 1.88
CA LEU A 18 -5.02 4.97 2.20
C LEU A 18 -5.58 5.28 3.58
N ASN A 19 -6.88 5.56 3.68
CA ASN A 19 -7.56 5.55 4.97
C ASN A 19 -7.91 4.10 5.33
N ARG A 20 -7.49 3.64 6.51
CA ARG A 20 -7.73 2.26 6.92
C ARG A 20 -9.17 2.07 7.38
N GLU A 21 -9.86 1.09 6.83
CA GLU A 21 -11.28 0.85 7.15
C GLU A 21 -11.49 -0.15 8.30
N TYR A 22 -10.47 -0.93 8.62
CA TYR A 22 -10.55 -2.06 9.55
C TYR A 22 -9.66 -1.88 10.78
N ASP A 23 -10.13 -2.41 11.91
CA ASP A 23 -9.38 -2.49 13.16
C ASP A 23 -8.10 -3.32 12.98
N PRO A 24 -7.02 -3.06 13.75
CA PRO A 24 -6.93 -2.11 14.87
C PRO A 24 -6.52 -0.68 14.46
N VAL A 25 -6.23 -0.44 13.19
CA VAL A 25 -5.68 0.83 12.69
C VAL A 25 -6.70 1.69 11.95
N LYS A 26 -7.99 1.43 12.17
CA LYS A 26 -9.09 2.10 11.50
C LYS A 26 -8.99 3.63 11.66
N GLY A 27 -9.22 4.36 10.56
CA GLY A 27 -9.16 5.81 10.51
C GLY A 27 -7.76 6.40 10.35
N LEU A 28 -6.69 5.60 10.50
CA LEU A 28 -5.33 6.06 10.24
C LEU A 28 -5.05 6.12 8.74
N TRP A 29 -4.25 7.11 8.33
CA TRP A 29 -3.75 7.22 6.97
C TRP A 29 -2.42 6.47 6.84
N ASN A 30 -2.26 5.70 5.78
CA ASN A 30 -1.03 4.98 5.48
C ASN A 30 -0.61 5.16 4.01
N GLY A 31 0.66 4.94 3.73
CA GLY A 31 1.12 4.81 2.34
C GLY A 31 0.50 3.57 1.67
N VAL A 32 0.63 3.53 0.36
CA VAL A 32 0.17 2.42 -0.48
C VAL A 32 1.14 1.25 -0.27
N GLY A 33 0.67 0.04 -0.03
CA GLY A 33 1.59 -1.05 0.35
C GLY A 33 0.88 -2.33 0.74
N GLY A 34 1.61 -3.43 0.56
CA GLY A 34 1.08 -4.77 0.74
C GLY A 34 1.98 -5.69 1.56
N LYS A 35 1.44 -6.87 1.86
CA LYS A 35 2.24 -8.02 2.28
C LYS A 35 2.97 -8.55 1.06
N ILE A 36 4.26 -8.86 1.21
CA ILE A 36 5.04 -9.49 0.14
C ILE A 36 4.72 -10.98 0.14
N GLU A 37 4.28 -11.49 -1.01
CA GLU A 37 3.96 -12.91 -1.19
C GLU A 37 5.20 -13.74 -1.55
N LYS A 38 5.08 -15.07 -1.46
CA LYS A 38 6.23 -15.96 -1.66
C LYS A 38 6.74 -15.88 -3.09
N GLY A 39 8.01 -15.52 -3.24
CA GLY A 39 8.67 -15.40 -4.54
C GLY A 39 8.54 -14.01 -5.17
N GLU A 40 7.80 -13.11 -4.54
CA GLU A 40 7.64 -11.72 -4.98
C GLU A 40 8.81 -10.86 -4.46
N THR A 41 9.36 -10.02 -5.33
CA THR A 41 10.32 -8.99 -4.93
C THR A 41 9.59 -7.77 -4.35
N PRO A 42 10.25 -6.97 -3.48
CA PRO A 42 9.64 -5.74 -2.97
C PRO A 42 9.16 -4.78 -4.08
N LEU A 43 9.87 -4.76 -5.22
CA LEU A 43 9.51 -3.90 -6.36
C LEU A 43 8.28 -4.42 -7.10
N GLU A 44 8.18 -5.74 -7.29
CA GLU A 44 7.00 -6.39 -7.88
C GLU A 44 5.76 -6.22 -7.02
N ASN A 45 5.90 -6.15 -5.70
CA ASN A 45 4.80 -5.87 -4.78
C ASN A 45 4.32 -4.41 -4.89
N ALA A 46 5.25 -3.47 -5.06
CA ALA A 46 4.98 -2.03 -5.05
C ALA A 46 4.33 -1.46 -6.34
N ILE A 47 4.60 -2.04 -7.52
CA ILE A 47 4.28 -1.41 -8.82
C ILE A 47 2.89 -1.81 -9.41
N PRO A 48 2.48 -3.10 -9.47
CA PRO A 48 1.31 -3.53 -10.25
C PRO A 48 0.07 -3.89 -9.42
N VAL A 49 0.24 -4.32 -8.17
CA VAL A 49 -0.84 -4.94 -7.36
C VAL A 49 -1.61 -3.87 -6.60
N ASP A 50 -0.89 -2.95 -5.94
CA ASP A 50 -1.47 -1.96 -5.06
C ASP A 50 -2.46 -1.04 -5.78
N ILE A 51 -2.09 -0.48 -6.94
CA ILE A 51 -2.96 0.46 -7.68
C ILE A 51 -4.28 -0.22 -8.12
N ARG A 52 -4.26 -1.53 -8.40
CA ARG A 52 -5.46 -2.29 -8.77
C ARG A 52 -6.32 -2.64 -7.56
N GLU A 53 -5.72 -2.92 -6.42
CA GLU A 53 -6.47 -3.07 -5.17
C GLU A 53 -7.08 -1.75 -4.69
N LEU A 54 -6.41 -0.60 -4.92
CA LEU A 54 -6.96 0.73 -4.67
C LEU A 54 -8.23 1.03 -5.47
N GLN A 55 -8.40 0.42 -6.65
CA GLN A 55 -9.60 0.60 -7.48
C GLN A 55 -10.76 -0.31 -7.08
N ASN A 56 -10.50 -1.33 -6.25
CA ASN A 56 -11.48 -2.33 -5.82
C ASN A 56 -11.88 -2.18 -4.34
N LYS A 57 -11.43 -1.11 -3.68
CA LYS A 57 -11.85 -0.65 -2.35
C LYS A 57 -12.44 0.74 -2.49
#